data_AF-A0A932H626-F1
#
_entry.id   AF-A0A932H626-F1
#
_cell.length_a   1.000
_cell.length_b   1.000
_cell.length_c   1.000
_cell.angle_alpha   90.00
_cell.angle_beta   90.00
_cell.angle_gamma   90.00
#
_symmetry.space_group_name_H-M   'P 1'
#
loop_
_entity.id
_entity.type
_entity.pdbx_description
1 polymer ?
#
loop_
_entity_poly.entity_id
_entity_poly.type
_entity_poly.pdbx_seq_one_letter_code
_entity_poly.pdbx_strand_id
1 'polypeptide(L)'
;SRPRLAVAAFNPHAGEEGIFGHEEKKVILPAVREAKRRGIQAHGPLPADSLFYQAARGDYDAVVCMYHDQGLIPLKLLHFFGGVALTLGLPIIRTSVDHGTAYDIAGKGQADGSSMREAILLAAKLARWKKEGGKA
;
A
#
# COMPACT_ATOMS: atom_id res chain seq x y z
N SER A 1 -15.24 -10.41 -4.52
CA SER A 1 -14.23 -10.01 -5.52
C SER A 1 -12.97 -10.84 -5.30
N ARG A 2 -12.08 -10.94 -6.32
CA ARG A 2 -10.74 -11.53 -6.19
C ARG A 2 -9.70 -10.42 -6.45
N PRO A 3 -9.18 -9.74 -5.41
CA PRO A 3 -8.29 -8.60 -5.61
C PRO A 3 -6.93 -9.06 -6.16
N ARG A 4 -6.44 -8.33 -7.17
CA ARG A 4 -5.14 -8.53 -7.81
C ARG A 4 -4.08 -7.80 -6.99
N LEU A 5 -3.25 -8.55 -6.29
CA LEU A 5 -2.17 -8.01 -5.45
C LEU A 5 -0.86 -8.10 -6.20
N ALA A 6 -0.16 -6.98 -6.36
CA ALA A 6 1.21 -6.95 -6.82
C ALA A 6 2.14 -7.06 -5.60
N VAL A 7 3.25 -7.79 -5.74
CA VAL A 7 4.27 -7.95 -4.70
C VAL A 7 5.59 -7.46 -5.27
N ALA A 8 6.13 -6.39 -4.68
CA ALA A 8 7.41 -5.83 -5.08
C ALA A 8 8.56 -6.81 -4.80
N ALA A 9 9.60 -6.75 -5.60
CA ALA A 9 10.90 -7.29 -5.23
C ALA A 9 11.53 -6.49 -4.07
N PHE A 10 12.45 -7.10 -3.35
CA PHE A 10 13.28 -6.42 -2.36
C PHE A 10 14.47 -5.75 -3.05
N ASN A 11 15.16 -6.51 -3.91
CA ASN A 11 16.34 -6.07 -4.63
C ASN A 11 15.98 -5.35 -5.95
N PRO A 12 16.86 -4.46 -6.44
CA PRO A 12 16.76 -3.92 -7.80
C PRO A 12 16.62 -5.04 -8.83
N HIS A 13 15.82 -4.80 -9.87
CA HIS A 13 15.58 -5.78 -10.95
C HIS A 13 15.17 -7.19 -10.46
N ALA A 14 14.50 -7.27 -9.30
CA ALA A 14 14.13 -8.55 -8.69
C ALA A 14 15.31 -9.51 -8.44
N GLY A 15 16.46 -8.94 -8.09
CA GLY A 15 17.67 -9.69 -7.78
C GLY A 15 18.52 -10.07 -9.00
N GLU A 16 18.06 -9.77 -10.23
CA GLU A 16 18.78 -10.03 -11.49
C GLU A 16 19.39 -11.44 -11.54
N GLU A 17 18.51 -12.45 -11.50
CA GLU A 17 18.87 -13.89 -11.42
C GLU A 17 19.78 -14.31 -10.24
N GLY A 18 19.96 -13.43 -9.26
CA GLY A 18 20.82 -13.65 -8.11
C GLY A 18 22.01 -12.73 -8.02
N ILE A 19 22.29 -11.92 -9.05
CA ILE A 19 23.42 -11.00 -9.10
C ILE A 19 23.28 -9.90 -8.03
N PHE A 20 22.06 -9.43 -7.79
CA PHE A 20 21.76 -8.36 -6.81
C PHE A 20 21.16 -8.86 -5.50
N GLY A 21 21.24 -10.16 -5.22
CA GLY A 21 20.71 -10.75 -3.98
C GLY A 21 19.83 -11.98 -4.26
N HIS A 22 19.40 -12.64 -3.18
CA HIS A 22 18.70 -13.93 -3.28
C HIS A 22 17.37 -13.96 -2.52
N GLU A 23 16.95 -12.85 -1.94
CA GLU A 23 15.75 -12.68 -1.13
C GLU A 23 14.49 -13.03 -1.93
N GLU A 24 14.44 -12.65 -3.21
CA GLU A 24 13.34 -13.01 -4.12
C GLU A 24 13.18 -14.52 -4.22
N LYS A 25 14.27 -15.23 -4.49
CA LYS A 25 14.25 -16.68 -4.70
C LYS A 25 14.03 -17.43 -3.39
N LYS A 26 14.65 -16.99 -2.30
CA LYS A 26 14.65 -17.68 -1.01
C LYS A 26 13.40 -17.41 -0.16
N VAL A 27 12.79 -16.23 -0.30
CA VAL A 27 11.72 -15.77 0.61
C VAL A 27 10.47 -15.35 -0.16
N ILE A 28 10.59 -14.37 -1.06
CA ILE A 28 9.42 -13.68 -1.62
C ILE A 28 8.66 -14.56 -2.61
N LEU A 29 9.34 -15.20 -3.57
CA LEU A 29 8.72 -16.07 -4.56
C LEU A 29 8.05 -17.30 -3.90
N PRO A 30 8.65 -17.99 -2.92
CA PRO A 30 7.95 -18.99 -2.11
C PRO A 30 6.68 -18.45 -1.45
N ALA A 31 6.72 -17.26 -0.83
CA ALA A 31 5.56 -16.64 -0.19
C ALA A 31 4.44 -16.30 -1.19
N VAL A 32 4.78 -15.76 -2.37
CA VAL A 32 3.82 -15.50 -3.45
C VAL A 32 3.17 -16.79 -3.95
N ARG A 33 3.96 -17.85 -4.13
CA ARG A 33 3.44 -19.18 -4.52
C ARG A 33 2.48 -19.73 -3.48
N GLU A 34 2.81 -19.61 -2.20
CA GLU A 34 1.93 -20.03 -1.11
C GLU A 34 0.64 -19.21 -1.08
N ALA A 35 0.72 -17.88 -1.23
CA ALA A 35 -0.46 -17.03 -1.33
C ALA A 35 -1.38 -17.47 -2.50
N LYS A 36 -0.80 -17.79 -3.67
CA LYS A 36 -1.54 -18.35 -4.81
C LYS A 36 -2.22 -19.69 -4.47
N ARG A 37 -1.51 -20.61 -3.79
CA ARG A 37 -2.10 -21.88 -3.33
C ARG A 37 -3.30 -21.67 -2.41
N ARG A 38 -3.29 -20.61 -1.61
CA ARG A 38 -4.40 -20.18 -0.74
C ARG A 38 -5.51 -19.42 -1.46
N GLY A 39 -5.43 -19.27 -2.79
CA GLY A 39 -6.45 -18.61 -3.61
C GLY A 39 -6.31 -17.09 -3.71
N ILE A 40 -5.21 -16.50 -3.23
CA ILE A 40 -4.92 -15.07 -3.35
C ILE A 40 -4.33 -14.80 -4.74
N GLN A 41 -4.84 -13.80 -5.47
CA GLN A 41 -4.30 -13.40 -6.79
C GLN A 41 -3.05 -12.51 -6.63
N ALA A 42 -1.99 -13.07 -6.04
CA ALA A 42 -0.71 -12.40 -5.86
C ALA A 42 0.18 -12.52 -7.13
N HIS A 43 0.86 -11.45 -7.52
CA HIS A 43 1.78 -11.40 -8.66
C HIS A 43 3.14 -10.85 -8.22
N GLY A 44 4.21 -11.61 -8.43
CA GLY A 44 5.58 -11.16 -8.15
C GLY A 44 6.53 -12.29 -7.75
N PRO A 45 7.73 -11.94 -7.26
CA PRO A 45 8.22 -10.57 -7.05
C PRO A 45 8.36 -9.78 -8.37
N LEU A 46 7.99 -8.50 -8.36
CA LEU A 46 8.08 -7.60 -9.52
C LEU A 46 9.10 -6.47 -9.26
N PRO A 47 9.97 -6.12 -10.22
CA PRO A 47 10.86 -4.97 -10.10
C PRO A 47 10.09 -3.69 -9.80
N ALA A 48 10.50 -2.98 -8.73
CA ALA A 48 9.74 -1.84 -8.21
C ALA A 48 9.60 -0.69 -9.21
N ASP A 49 10.64 -0.43 -10.00
CA ASP A 49 10.72 0.61 -11.04
C ASP A 49 9.62 0.47 -12.10
N SER A 50 9.35 -0.76 -12.56
CA SER A 50 8.28 -1.04 -13.52
C SER A 50 6.91 -1.23 -12.86
N LEU A 51 6.90 -1.75 -11.63
CA LEU A 51 5.69 -2.08 -10.88
C LEU A 51 4.81 -0.86 -10.60
N PHE A 52 5.38 0.26 -10.17
CA PHE A 52 4.57 1.44 -9.82
C PHE A 52 3.90 2.09 -11.02
N TYR A 53 4.51 2.00 -12.21
CA TYR A 53 3.87 2.40 -13.46
C TYR A 53 2.66 1.51 -13.78
N GLN A 54 2.80 0.18 -13.66
CA GLN A 54 1.70 -0.77 -13.88
C GLN A 54 0.57 -0.57 -12.86
N ALA A 55 0.91 -0.34 -11.60
CA ALA A 55 -0.06 -0.05 -10.54
C ALA A 55 -0.83 1.26 -10.82
N ALA A 56 -0.13 2.33 -11.21
CA ALA A 56 -0.76 3.60 -11.58
C ALA A 56 -1.69 3.50 -12.80
N ARG A 57 -1.44 2.54 -13.71
CA ARG A 57 -2.30 2.23 -14.85
C ARG A 57 -3.55 1.40 -14.50
N GLY A 58 -3.63 0.87 -13.27
CA GLY A 58 -4.77 0.06 -12.80
C GLY A 58 -4.64 -1.45 -13.04
N ASP A 59 -3.42 -1.92 -13.35
CA ASP A 59 -3.15 -3.35 -13.57
C ASP A 59 -3.34 -4.19 -12.28
N TYR A 60 -3.24 -3.54 -11.12
CA TYR A 60 -3.36 -4.13 -9.79
C TYR A 60 -4.27 -3.30 -8.87
N ASP A 61 -4.90 -3.97 -7.89
CA ASP A 61 -5.80 -3.32 -6.94
C ASP A 61 -5.06 -2.84 -5.67
N ALA A 62 -3.92 -3.48 -5.35
CA ALA A 62 -3.00 -3.04 -4.30
C ALA A 62 -1.57 -3.56 -4.54
N VAL A 63 -0.60 -2.87 -3.96
CA VAL A 63 0.83 -3.24 -4.02
C VAL A 63 1.34 -3.53 -2.60
N VAL A 64 1.98 -4.68 -2.43
CA VAL A 64 2.73 -5.06 -1.24
C VAL A 64 4.20 -4.70 -1.46
N CYS A 65 4.66 -3.66 -0.76
CA CYS A 65 6.06 -3.23 -0.79
C CYS A 65 6.86 -3.93 0.30
N MET A 66 8.17 -4.07 0.08
CA MET A 66 9.07 -4.71 1.03
C MET A 66 9.52 -3.75 2.14
N TYR A 67 9.60 -2.45 1.86
CA TYR A 67 9.98 -1.42 2.83
C TYR A 67 9.29 -0.08 2.57
N HIS A 68 9.36 0.81 3.55
CA HIS A 68 8.62 2.06 3.64
C HIS A 68 8.81 2.98 2.41
N ASP A 69 10.05 3.35 2.12
CA ASP A 69 10.34 4.30 1.06
C ASP A 69 10.07 3.74 -0.33
N GLN A 70 10.16 2.41 -0.49
CA GLN A 70 9.81 1.74 -1.75
C GLN A 70 8.38 2.08 -2.19
N GLY A 71 7.43 2.09 -1.25
CA GLY A 71 6.02 2.35 -1.53
C GLY A 71 5.59 3.80 -1.37
N LEU A 72 6.14 4.50 -0.37
CA LEU A 72 5.66 5.84 -0.05
C LEU A 72 6.21 6.94 -0.96
N ILE A 73 7.42 6.79 -1.50
CA ILE A 73 7.93 7.72 -2.52
C ILE A 73 6.99 7.75 -3.74
N PRO A 74 6.71 6.63 -4.43
CA PRO A 74 5.83 6.64 -5.60
C PRO A 74 4.40 7.05 -5.26
N LEU A 75 3.86 6.64 -4.10
CA LEU A 75 2.54 7.08 -3.65
C LEU A 75 2.47 8.61 -3.53
N LYS A 76 3.46 9.24 -2.88
CA LYS A 76 3.50 10.70 -2.71
C LYS A 76 3.75 11.45 -4.00
N LEU A 77 4.48 10.87 -4.96
CA LEU A 77 4.65 11.46 -6.29
C LEU A 77 3.32 11.54 -7.05
N LEU A 78 2.45 10.54 -6.90
CA LEU A 78 1.13 10.52 -7.55
C LEU A 78 0.08 11.31 -6.75
N HIS A 79 0.12 11.24 -5.42
CA HIS A 79 -0.91 11.78 -4.53
C HIS A 79 -0.30 12.37 -3.25
N PHE A 80 0.34 13.54 -3.37
CA PHE A 80 1.09 14.14 -2.27
C PHE A 80 0.23 14.57 -1.07
N PHE A 81 -1.02 15.01 -1.30
CA PHE A 81 -1.90 15.58 -0.27
C PHE A 81 -3.23 14.83 -0.09
N GLY A 82 -3.32 13.58 -0.58
CA GLY A 82 -4.57 12.79 -0.57
C GLY A 82 -4.39 11.37 -0.06
N GLY A 83 -3.23 11.04 0.50
CA GLY A 83 -2.99 9.72 1.08
C GLY A 83 -3.77 9.55 2.38
N VAL A 84 -4.30 8.35 2.63
CA VAL A 84 -4.86 7.99 3.93
C VAL A 84 -4.12 6.77 4.45
N ALA A 85 -3.63 6.85 5.69
CA ALA A 85 -3.04 5.71 6.36
C ALA A 85 -4.16 4.82 6.93
N LEU A 86 -4.34 3.61 6.38
CA LEU A 86 -5.27 2.61 6.88
C LEU A 86 -4.49 1.47 7.56
N THR A 87 -4.86 1.15 8.80
CA THR A 87 -4.25 0.01 9.52
C THR A 87 -5.11 -1.24 9.33
N LEU A 88 -4.53 -2.28 8.73
CA LEU A 88 -5.17 -3.57 8.49
C LEU A 88 -4.89 -4.55 9.64
N GLY A 89 -5.81 -5.50 9.88
CA GLY A 89 -5.65 -6.58 10.86
C GLY A 89 -6.12 -6.26 12.29
N LEU A 90 -6.60 -5.04 12.55
CA LEU A 90 -7.20 -4.68 13.84
C LEU A 90 -8.68 -5.13 13.93
N PRO A 91 -9.23 -5.36 15.14
CA PRO A 91 -10.65 -5.64 15.32
C PRO A 91 -11.56 -4.43 15.06
N ILE A 92 -10.97 -3.24 14.92
CA ILE A 92 -11.63 -1.96 14.66
C ILE A 92 -11.12 -1.34 13.35
N ILE A 93 -11.94 -0.47 12.77
CA ILE A 93 -11.53 0.35 11.62
C ILE A 93 -10.66 1.49 12.15
N ARG A 94 -9.43 1.61 11.66
CA ARG A 94 -8.51 2.70 12.02
C ARG A 94 -7.90 3.32 10.78
N THR A 95 -8.27 4.57 10.51
CA THR A 95 -7.61 5.45 9.54
C THR A 95 -6.82 6.54 10.27
N SER A 96 -5.89 7.19 9.56
CA SER A 96 -5.11 8.31 10.07
C SER A 96 -4.63 9.19 8.93
N VAL A 97 -4.24 10.41 9.28
CA VAL A 97 -3.63 11.37 8.35
C VAL A 97 -2.28 10.89 7.84
N ASP A 98 -1.85 11.41 6.69
CA ASP A 98 -0.57 11.12 6.04
C ASP A 98 0.55 12.15 6.32
N HIS A 99 0.26 13.17 7.14
CA HIS A 99 1.20 14.21 7.55
C HIS A 99 1.64 14.10 9.02
N GLY A 100 2.73 14.81 9.34
CA GLY A 100 3.24 14.94 10.72
C GLY A 100 2.51 16.00 11.54
N THR A 101 3.10 16.39 12.67
CA THR A 101 2.49 17.31 13.64
C THR A 101 2.44 18.78 13.21
N ALA A 102 3.30 19.20 12.27
CA ALA A 102 3.36 20.57 11.74
C ALA A 102 3.39 21.65 12.84
N TYR A 103 4.30 21.50 13.81
CA TYR A 103 4.40 22.38 14.99
C TYR A 103 4.61 23.85 14.65
N ASP A 104 5.29 24.12 13.54
CA ASP A 104 5.59 25.45 13.03
C ASP A 104 4.34 26.24 12.62
N ILE A 105 3.22 25.57 12.32
CA ILE A 105 1.95 26.20 11.93
C ILE A 105 0.83 26.03 12.96
N ALA A 106 1.10 25.40 14.10
CA ALA A 106 0.12 25.17 15.15
C ALA A 106 -0.46 26.51 15.66
N GLY A 107 -1.79 26.61 15.69
CA GLY A 107 -2.50 27.82 16.13
C GLY A 107 -2.49 28.99 15.14
N LYS A 108 -1.87 28.85 13.95
CA LYS A 108 -1.79 29.94 12.96
C LYS A 108 -2.92 29.95 11.93
N GLY A 109 -3.82 28.95 11.96
CA GLY A 109 -4.90 28.81 10.99
C GLY A 109 -4.45 28.47 9.56
N GLN A 110 -3.24 27.91 9.40
CA GLN A 110 -2.61 27.62 8.10
C GLN A 110 -2.66 26.14 7.70
N ALA A 111 -3.14 25.25 8.56
CA ALA A 111 -3.18 23.81 8.30
C ALA A 111 -4.20 23.45 7.22
N ASP A 112 -3.80 22.60 6.27
CA ASP A 112 -4.73 21.99 5.32
C ASP A 112 -5.43 20.78 5.95
N GLY A 113 -6.75 20.85 6.08
CA GLY A 113 -7.59 19.79 6.65
C GLY A 113 -7.91 18.63 5.69
N SER A 114 -7.40 18.64 4.44
CA SER A 114 -7.80 17.70 3.40
C SER A 114 -7.50 16.24 3.76
N SER A 115 -6.28 15.93 4.24
CA SER A 115 -5.91 14.57 4.66
C SER A 115 -6.79 14.04 5.80
N MET A 116 -7.10 14.88 6.80
CA MET A 116 -8.01 14.54 7.89
C MET A 116 -9.42 14.25 7.39
N ARG A 117 -9.92 15.08 6.47
CA ARG A 117 -11.23 14.87 5.84
C ARG A 117 -11.26 13.54 5.09
N GLU A 118 -10.27 13.24 4.25
CA GLU A 118 -10.21 11.97 3.52
C GLU A 118 -10.10 10.76 4.46
N ALA A 119 -9.36 10.87 5.55
CA ALA A 119 -9.25 9.82 6.56
C ALA A 119 -10.60 9.51 7.23
N ILE A 120 -11.39 10.55 7.55
CA ILE A 120 -12.73 10.41 8.11
C ILE A 120 -13.69 9.80 7.08
N LEU A 121 -13.66 10.28 5.83
CA LEU A 121 -14.53 9.79 4.77
C LEU A 121 -14.26 8.32 4.45
N LEU A 122 -12.98 7.90 4.42
CA LEU A 122 -12.61 6.50 4.24
C LEU A 122 -13.12 5.64 5.40
N ALA A 123 -12.94 6.07 6.65
CA ALA A 123 -13.45 5.35 7.81
C ALA A 123 -14.97 5.18 7.75
N ALA A 124 -15.70 6.24 7.40
CA ALA A 124 -17.15 6.19 7.25
C ALA A 124 -17.59 5.23 6.12
N LYS A 125 -16.87 5.21 5.00
CA LYS A 125 -17.12 4.28 3.89
C LYS A 125 -16.92 2.82 4.32
N LEU A 126 -15.80 2.52 4.99
CA LEU A 126 -15.50 1.17 5.48
C LEU A 126 -16.50 0.73 6.57
N ALA A 127 -16.94 1.66 7.43
CA ALA A 127 -17.93 1.36 8.46
C ALA A 127 -19.29 0.98 7.88
N ARG A 128 -19.76 1.71 6.85
CA ARG A 128 -20.99 1.35 6.12
C ARG A 128 -20.86 -0.03 5.47
N TRP A 129 -19.77 -0.27 4.76
CA TRP A 129 -19.50 -1.55 4.12
C TRP A 129 -19.47 -2.72 5.12
N LYS A 130 -18.87 -2.53 6.30
CA LYS A 130 -18.87 -3.54 7.38
C LYS A 130 -20.29 -3.82 7.90
N LYS A 131 -21.13 -2.80 8.05
CA LYS A 131 -22.54 -2.95 8.47
C LYS A 131 -23.36 -3.74 7.46
N GLU A 132 -23.04 -3.61 6.18
CA GLU A 132 -23.66 -4.33 5.06
C GLU A 132 -23.16 -5.78 4.90
N GLY A 133 -22.37 -6.28 5.86
CA GLY A 133 -21.84 -7.66 5.86
C GLY A 133 -20.47 -7.80 5.19
N GLY A 134 -19.81 -6.69 4.83
CA GLY A 134 -18.43 -6.69 4.40
C GLY A 134 -17.47 -7.18 5.48
N LYS A 135 -16.51 -8.03 5.11
CA LYS A 135 -15.47 -8.53 6.01
C LYS A 135 -14.20 -7.69 5.86
N ALA A 136 -13.92 -6.83 6.85
CA ALA A 136 -12.68 -6.04 6.92
C ALA A 136 -11.42 -6.91 6.94
#